data_AF-A0A947RDD6-F1
#
_entry.id   AF-A0A947RDD6-F1
#
_cell.length_a   1.000
_cell.length_b   1.000
_cell.length_c   1.000
_cell.angle_alpha   90.00
_cell.angle_beta   90.00
_cell.angle_gamma   90.00
#
_symmetry.space_group_name_H-M   'P 1'
#
loop_
_entity.id
_entity.type
_entity.pdbx_description
1 polymer ?
#
loop_
_entity_poly.entity_id
_entity_poly.type
_entity_poly.pdbx_seq_one_letter_code
_entity_poly.pdbx_strand_id
1 'polypeptide(L)'
;METETPQIAAAHQSNKNAMRRRHRAEKRNNLSVSHYLGDLHAHTQEGEKTSPETVAETRSGSNCGEITLRALIFFHAVQMKNKFLAATDHSRDASPEVALNGITEWFKRWLTSDDNSLGENDEPREDLTPEDKKLIAETAATFAKVVACYNDDRLRINLEKIRQQKLELAENGIPLFVLIAGVEANLLPNGEFDSQIVDQGEFTLVIASIHPDLDPNGYAEIMADHNLYTDLVIKGIEQPQTNIIAHIGFGASPEFAEQLDWDKIAQAAIRNDVAIEINVRPLMEYIYREMMDYNKFPANNVSYRKAFEEKLPGLIPLLSSGRIREKLKPYLNQGLRIAINADEHRLPIDTDLSGNVTDLKGHRFWRCLKMTEAQFNVWFENMGIKQEHIINTYHVDQLKAFLAKEMQSFPKLS
;
A
#
# COMPACT_ATOMS: atom_id res chain seq x y z
N MET A 1 3.10 41.55 -2.15
CA MET A 1 3.96 40.56 -1.47
C MET A 1 3.14 40.02 -0.31
N GLU A 2 2.44 38.92 -0.53
CA GLU A 2 1.71 38.25 0.55
C GLU A 2 2.74 37.68 1.54
N THR A 3 2.46 37.88 2.83
CA THR A 3 3.35 37.42 3.89
C THR A 3 3.21 35.92 4.02
N GLU A 4 4.32 35.18 3.90
CA GLU A 4 4.35 33.75 4.18
C GLU A 4 3.75 33.51 5.57
N THR A 5 2.76 32.63 5.66
CA THR A 5 2.18 32.29 6.96
C THR A 5 3.25 31.64 7.85
N PRO A 6 3.20 31.83 9.19
CA PRO A 6 4.17 31.23 10.11
C PRO A 6 4.30 29.70 9.96
N GLN A 7 3.24 29.02 9.50
CA GLN A 7 3.21 27.60 9.20
C GLN A 7 4.11 27.23 8.00
N ILE A 8 4.10 28.03 6.93
CA ILE A 8 4.97 27.86 5.76
C ILE A 8 6.45 28.06 6.16
N ALA A 9 6.73 29.07 6.98
CA ALA A 9 8.09 29.36 7.46
C ALA A 9 8.67 28.23 8.34
N ALA A 10 7.86 27.65 9.24
CA ALA A 10 8.29 26.52 10.09
C ALA A 10 8.55 25.25 9.25
N ALA A 11 7.69 24.96 8.28
CA ALA A 11 7.90 23.86 7.32
C ALA A 11 9.21 24.06 6.53
N HIS A 12 9.49 25.29 6.08
CA HIS A 12 10.73 25.63 5.37
C HIS A 12 11.99 25.39 6.21
N GLN A 13 11.97 25.65 7.53
CA GLN A 13 13.14 25.45 8.40
C GLN A 13 13.42 23.96 8.69
N SER A 14 12.38 23.15 8.96
CA SER A 14 12.50 21.69 9.06
C SER A 14 13.07 21.09 7.76
N ASN A 15 12.65 21.64 6.62
CA ASN A 15 13.06 21.24 5.29
C ASN A 15 14.54 21.55 4.99
N LYS A 16 15.07 22.72 5.40
CA LYS A 16 16.52 23.02 5.28
C LYS A 16 17.38 21.97 5.98
N ASN A 17 16.92 21.46 7.13
CA ASN A 17 17.62 20.40 7.84
C ASN A 17 17.52 19.06 7.11
N ALA A 18 16.37 18.73 6.49
CA ALA A 18 16.22 17.55 5.65
C ALA A 18 17.15 17.59 4.42
N MET A 19 17.19 18.71 3.69
CA MET A 19 18.08 18.91 2.54
C MET A 19 19.57 18.85 2.92
N ARG A 20 19.94 19.41 4.08
CA ARG A 20 21.33 19.28 4.61
C ARG A 20 21.67 17.85 5.03
N ARG A 21 20.70 17.04 5.45
CA ARG A 21 20.90 15.61 5.71
C ARG A 21 21.06 14.85 4.39
N ARG A 22 20.20 15.13 3.41
CA ARG A 22 20.27 14.61 2.03
C ARG A 22 21.66 14.77 1.44
N HIS A 23 22.13 16.01 1.42
CA HIS A 23 23.45 16.32 0.87
C HIS A 23 24.61 15.66 1.63
N ARG A 24 24.45 15.37 2.93
CA ARG A 24 25.45 14.64 3.73
C ARG A 24 25.43 13.14 3.48
N ALA A 25 24.24 12.55 3.29
CA ALA A 25 24.09 11.14 2.94
C ALA A 25 24.64 10.86 1.54
N GLU A 26 24.28 11.69 0.56
CA GLU A 26 24.82 11.67 -0.81
C GLU A 26 26.36 11.73 -0.80
N LYS A 27 26.95 12.66 -0.04
CA LYS A 27 28.42 12.77 0.11
C LYS A 27 29.10 11.54 0.72
N ARG A 28 28.36 10.76 1.52
CA ARG A 28 28.87 9.55 2.17
C ARG A 28 28.63 8.29 1.35
N ASN A 29 27.90 8.40 0.23
CA ASN A 29 27.44 7.27 -0.56
C ASN A 29 26.63 6.23 0.25
N ASN A 30 25.97 6.68 1.33
CA ASN A 30 25.10 5.84 2.14
C ASN A 30 23.67 6.02 1.64
N LEU A 31 22.93 4.94 1.44
CA LEU A 31 21.49 5.04 1.22
C LEU A 31 20.83 5.77 2.41
N SER A 32 19.77 6.52 2.14
CA SER A 32 19.05 7.34 3.12
C SER A 32 17.64 7.56 2.60
N VAL A 33 16.68 7.81 3.49
CA VAL A 33 15.30 8.21 3.15
C VAL A 33 15.30 9.42 2.22
N SER A 34 16.36 10.23 2.23
CA SER A 34 16.46 11.34 1.29
C SER A 34 16.67 10.95 -0.18
N HIS A 35 17.11 9.73 -0.47
CA HIS A 35 17.18 9.22 -1.84
C HIS A 35 15.83 8.73 -2.35
N TYR A 36 14.87 8.53 -1.45
CA TYR A 36 13.49 8.20 -1.80
C TYR A 36 12.91 9.37 -2.61
N LEU A 37 12.46 9.07 -3.83
CA LEU A 37 11.87 10.04 -4.75
C LEU A 37 10.36 9.89 -4.85
N GLY A 38 9.77 8.79 -4.39
CA GLY A 38 8.33 8.64 -4.43
C GLY A 38 7.85 7.32 -3.88
N ASP A 39 6.57 7.29 -3.54
CA ASP A 39 5.90 6.08 -3.10
C ASP A 39 5.26 5.37 -4.28
N LEU A 40 5.27 4.04 -4.25
CA LEU A 40 4.74 3.19 -5.31
C LEU A 40 3.56 2.35 -4.83
N HIS A 41 3.17 2.43 -3.56
CA HIS A 41 2.06 1.66 -3.03
C HIS A 41 1.35 2.45 -1.94
N ALA A 42 0.30 3.17 -2.33
CA ALA A 42 -0.48 3.99 -1.43
C ALA A 42 -1.96 3.95 -1.81
N HIS A 43 -2.81 3.68 -0.83
CA HIS A 43 -4.24 3.50 -1.02
C HIS A 43 -4.97 4.80 -0.68
N THR A 44 -5.97 5.12 -1.48
CA THR A 44 -6.79 6.32 -1.32
C THR A 44 -8.24 5.96 -1.10
N GLN A 45 -8.94 6.82 -0.39
CA GLN A 45 -10.39 6.76 -0.24
C GLN A 45 -10.99 8.13 -0.53
N GLU A 46 -12.05 8.16 -1.32
CA GLU A 46 -12.86 9.35 -1.51
C GLU A 46 -14.18 9.25 -0.75
N GLY A 47 -14.83 10.39 -0.53
CA GLY A 47 -16.12 10.49 0.15
C GLY A 47 -16.05 11.01 1.60
N GLU A 48 -17.09 11.71 2.03
CA GLU A 48 -17.31 12.04 3.45
C GLU A 48 -17.88 10.79 4.13
N LYS A 49 -17.30 10.34 5.26
CA LYS A 49 -17.66 9.09 5.98
C LYS A 49 -19.16 8.87 6.31
N THR A 50 -20.03 9.82 5.96
CA THR A 50 -21.45 9.88 6.31
C THR A 50 -22.41 9.93 5.11
N SER A 51 -21.95 9.95 3.84
CA SER A 51 -22.88 9.93 2.70
C SER A 51 -23.26 8.49 2.28
N PRO A 52 -24.48 8.25 1.74
CA PRO A 52 -24.86 6.93 1.20
C PRO A 52 -23.88 6.40 0.14
N GLU A 53 -23.31 7.29 -0.68
CA GLU A 53 -22.26 7.00 -1.66
C GLU A 53 -20.97 6.57 -0.96
N THR A 54 -20.59 7.21 0.14
CA THR A 54 -19.41 6.79 0.92
C THR A 54 -19.64 5.51 1.71
N VAL A 55 -20.89 5.19 2.10
CA VAL A 55 -21.19 3.88 2.70
C VAL A 55 -21.16 2.76 1.65
N ALA A 56 -21.65 3.05 0.44
CA ALA A 56 -21.47 2.20 -0.72
C ALA A 56 -19.99 2.00 -1.05
N GLU A 57 -19.20 3.09 -1.15
CA GLU A 57 -17.75 3.07 -1.40
C GLU A 57 -16.97 2.41 -0.25
N THR A 58 -17.40 2.57 1.01
CA THR A 58 -16.71 1.98 2.18
C THR A 58 -16.99 0.50 2.40
N ARG A 59 -18.00 -0.03 1.70
CA ARG A 59 -18.44 -1.43 1.78
C ARG A 59 -18.34 -2.16 0.43
N SER A 60 -18.01 -1.47 -0.67
CA SER A 60 -17.73 -2.01 -2.01
C SER A 60 -16.38 -2.72 -2.13
N GLY A 61 -15.88 -3.23 -1.00
CA GLY A 61 -14.57 -3.82 -0.93
C GLY A 61 -13.53 -2.79 -0.80
N SER A 62 -12.82 -2.45 -1.86
CA SER A 62 -11.53 -1.82 -1.64
C SER A 62 -11.68 -0.33 -1.45
N ASN A 63 -11.58 0.06 -0.19
CA ASN A 63 -11.48 1.43 0.29
C ASN A 63 -10.59 1.46 1.53
N CYS A 64 -9.55 0.63 1.55
CA CYS A 64 -8.69 0.43 2.70
C CYS A 64 -7.89 1.70 3.06
N GLY A 65 -7.82 2.66 2.12
CA GLY A 65 -7.40 4.03 2.37
C GLY A 65 -8.37 4.79 3.29
N GLU A 66 -7.89 5.73 4.09
CA GLU A 66 -8.70 6.74 4.80
C GLU A 66 -8.33 8.17 4.34
N ILE A 67 -7.51 8.25 3.29
CA ILE A 67 -6.88 9.47 2.82
C ILE A 67 -7.43 9.81 1.44
N THR A 68 -7.94 11.03 1.28
CA THR A 68 -8.31 11.51 -0.05
C THR A 68 -7.08 11.60 -0.94
N LEU A 69 -7.24 11.23 -2.21
CA LEU A 69 -6.15 11.27 -3.20
C LEU A 69 -5.48 12.65 -3.23
N ARG A 70 -6.28 13.72 -3.14
CA ARG A 70 -5.78 15.11 -3.06
C ARG A 70 -4.91 15.38 -1.84
N ALA A 71 -5.31 14.92 -0.65
CA ALA A 71 -4.53 15.11 0.57
C ALA A 71 -3.20 14.34 0.49
N LEU A 72 -3.24 13.11 -0.02
CA LEU A 72 -2.07 12.28 -0.22
C LEU A 72 -1.07 12.93 -1.21
N ILE A 73 -1.57 13.38 -2.36
CA ILE A 73 -0.76 14.11 -3.36
C ILE A 73 -0.12 15.35 -2.73
N PHE A 74 -0.89 16.15 -2.00
CA PHE A 74 -0.36 17.36 -1.35
C PHE A 74 0.75 17.00 -0.34
N PHE A 75 0.52 15.97 0.48
CA PHE A 75 1.52 15.48 1.42
C PHE A 75 2.82 15.09 0.70
N HIS A 76 2.75 14.23 -0.32
CA HIS A 76 3.94 13.77 -1.03
C HIS A 76 4.62 14.89 -1.83
N ALA A 77 3.88 15.67 -2.61
CA ALA A 77 4.43 16.70 -3.48
C ALA A 77 4.97 17.91 -2.69
N VAL A 78 4.22 18.35 -1.67
CA VAL A 78 4.51 19.61 -0.96
C VAL A 78 5.31 19.38 0.31
N GLN A 79 4.96 18.38 1.12
CA GLN A 79 5.64 18.14 2.40
C GLN A 79 6.86 17.25 2.24
N MET A 80 6.71 16.09 1.58
CA MET A 80 7.81 15.13 1.38
C MET A 80 8.74 15.53 0.22
N LYS A 81 8.27 16.39 -0.69
CA LYS A 81 8.97 16.78 -1.94
C LYS A 81 9.31 15.57 -2.83
N ASN A 82 8.47 14.55 -2.78
CA ASN A 82 8.52 13.44 -3.70
C ASN A 82 8.26 13.94 -5.13
N LYS A 83 8.79 13.21 -6.10
CA LYS A 83 8.68 13.41 -7.54
C LYS A 83 7.56 12.58 -8.15
N PHE A 84 7.16 11.50 -7.48
CA PHE A 84 6.04 10.68 -7.92
C PHE A 84 5.31 10.06 -6.73
N LEU A 85 4.10 9.60 -7.03
CA LEU A 85 3.24 8.81 -6.17
C LEU A 85 2.45 7.87 -7.07
N ALA A 86 2.44 6.58 -6.74
CA ALA A 86 1.43 5.69 -7.27
C ALA A 86 0.24 5.65 -6.32
N ALA A 87 -0.93 6.00 -6.86
CA ALA A 87 -2.19 5.74 -6.20
C ALA A 87 -2.67 4.37 -6.66
N THR A 88 -2.76 3.45 -5.71
CA THR A 88 -3.11 2.05 -5.93
C THR A 88 -4.44 1.73 -5.28
N ASP A 89 -5.25 0.94 -5.96
CA ASP A 89 -6.44 0.30 -5.38
C ASP A 89 -6.20 -1.21 -5.36
N HIS A 90 -6.75 -1.93 -4.38
CA HIS A 90 -6.76 -3.38 -4.48
C HIS A 90 -7.70 -3.78 -5.61
N SER A 91 -7.37 -4.81 -6.38
CA SER A 91 -8.37 -5.48 -7.22
C SER A 91 -9.45 -6.10 -6.33
N ARG A 92 -9.05 -6.66 -5.18
CA ARG A 92 -9.93 -7.26 -4.18
C ARG A 92 -9.28 -7.23 -2.80
N ASP A 93 -10.11 -6.96 -1.80
CA ASP A 93 -9.70 -6.72 -0.42
C ASP A 93 -10.66 -7.34 0.61
N ALA A 94 -11.79 -7.89 0.16
CA ALA A 94 -12.61 -8.80 0.94
C ALA A 94 -13.15 -9.96 0.09
N SER A 95 -13.68 -10.98 0.77
CA SER A 95 -14.50 -12.00 0.10
C SER A 95 -15.78 -11.34 -0.46
N PRO A 96 -16.11 -11.53 -1.76
CA PRO A 96 -17.32 -11.00 -2.37
C PRO A 96 -18.58 -11.39 -1.62
N GLU A 97 -18.60 -12.59 -1.05
CA GLU A 97 -19.72 -13.06 -0.22
C GLU A 97 -19.84 -12.25 1.08
N VAL A 98 -18.72 -12.06 1.80
CA VAL A 98 -18.70 -11.29 3.05
C VAL A 98 -19.16 -9.86 2.80
N ALA A 99 -18.69 -9.26 1.72
CA ALA A 99 -19.04 -7.90 1.37
C ALA A 99 -20.48 -7.76 0.90
N LEU A 100 -20.94 -8.65 0.02
CA LEU A 100 -22.32 -8.68 -0.43
C LEU A 100 -23.27 -8.86 0.74
N ASN A 101 -22.94 -9.74 1.69
CA ASN A 101 -23.71 -9.91 2.92
C ASN A 101 -23.70 -8.64 3.78
N GLY A 102 -22.53 -8.03 3.99
CA GLY A 102 -22.41 -6.78 4.76
C GLY A 102 -23.17 -5.59 4.17
N ILE A 103 -23.20 -5.46 2.84
CA ILE A 103 -24.00 -4.46 2.12
C ILE A 103 -25.49 -4.82 2.16
N THR A 104 -25.83 -6.10 1.99
CA THR A 104 -27.22 -6.57 2.07
C THR A 104 -27.82 -6.27 3.44
N GLU A 105 -27.12 -6.59 4.53
CA GLU A 105 -27.58 -6.29 5.90
C GLU A 105 -27.67 -4.78 6.16
N TRP A 106 -26.84 -3.98 5.50
CA TRP A 106 -26.97 -2.53 5.56
C TRP A 106 -28.23 -2.02 4.86
N PHE A 107 -28.49 -2.46 3.63
CA PHE A 107 -29.72 -2.11 2.93
C PHE A 107 -30.96 -2.59 3.66
N LYS A 108 -30.91 -3.78 4.30
CA LYS A 108 -31.99 -4.25 5.15
C LYS A 108 -32.25 -3.26 6.29
N ARG A 109 -31.22 -2.88 7.04
CA ARG A 109 -31.36 -1.91 8.14
C ARG A 109 -31.96 -0.59 7.66
N TRP A 110 -31.43 -0.06 6.55
CA TRP A 110 -31.93 1.18 5.93
C TRP A 110 -33.39 1.09 5.48
N LEU A 111 -33.79 -0.01 4.84
CA LEU A 111 -35.17 -0.22 4.40
C LEU A 111 -36.14 -0.50 5.56
N THR A 112 -35.60 -0.85 6.74
CA THR A 112 -36.39 -1.07 7.96
C THR A 112 -36.38 0.12 8.93
N SER A 113 -35.61 1.18 8.70
CA SER A 113 -35.58 2.36 9.58
C SER A 113 -36.75 3.30 9.27
N ASP A 114 -37.29 3.94 10.31
CA ASP A 114 -38.38 4.92 10.17
C ASP A 114 -37.90 6.27 9.63
N ASP A 115 -36.68 6.66 10.00
CA ASP A 115 -35.99 7.77 9.38
C ASP A 115 -35.18 7.23 8.21
N ASN A 116 -35.32 7.82 7.02
CA ASN A 116 -34.43 7.58 5.88
C ASN A 116 -32.98 8.05 6.13
N SER A 117 -32.61 8.35 7.39
CA SER A 117 -31.26 8.67 7.85
C SER A 117 -30.61 7.42 8.43
N LEU A 118 -29.29 7.26 8.28
CA LEU A 118 -28.52 6.11 8.77
C LEU A 118 -27.82 6.44 10.08
N GLY A 119 -28.59 6.57 11.16
CA GLY A 119 -28.03 6.65 12.51
C GLY A 119 -27.55 5.27 12.97
N GLU A 120 -26.49 5.22 13.79
CA GLU A 120 -26.06 3.97 14.45
C GLU A 120 -27.11 3.43 15.45
N ASN A 121 -28.16 4.21 15.75
CA ASN A 121 -29.19 3.91 16.75
C ASN A 121 -30.61 3.81 16.17
N ASP A 122 -30.77 3.60 14.86
CA ASP A 122 -32.12 3.53 14.29
C ASP A 122 -32.81 2.23 14.70
N GLU A 123 -33.93 2.37 15.41
CA GLU A 123 -34.77 1.24 15.77
C GLU A 123 -35.52 0.73 14.52
N PRO A 124 -35.54 -0.59 14.29
CA PRO A 124 -36.28 -1.15 13.17
C PRO A 124 -37.78 -0.98 13.39
N ARG A 125 -38.49 -0.66 12.30
CA ARG A 125 -39.95 -0.58 12.25
C ARG A 125 -40.62 -1.82 12.83
N GLU A 126 -41.41 -1.61 13.89
CA GLU A 126 -42.15 -2.68 14.55
C GLU A 126 -43.39 -3.14 13.75
N ASP A 127 -43.86 -2.31 12.81
CA ASP A 127 -45.09 -2.53 12.04
C ASP A 127 -44.93 -3.41 10.78
N LEU A 128 -43.72 -3.91 10.51
CA LEU A 128 -43.42 -4.71 9.31
C LEU A 128 -43.98 -6.14 9.41
N THR A 129 -44.78 -6.52 8.42
CA THR A 129 -45.29 -7.90 8.26
C THR A 129 -44.17 -8.86 7.85
N PRO A 130 -44.35 -10.20 8.01
CA PRO A 130 -43.42 -11.18 7.47
C PRO A 130 -43.19 -11.03 5.96
N GLU A 131 -44.22 -10.66 5.20
CA GLU A 131 -44.16 -10.41 3.77
C GLU A 131 -43.31 -9.17 3.44
N ASP A 132 -43.45 -8.08 4.21
CA ASP A 132 -42.63 -6.87 4.05
C ASP A 132 -41.15 -7.18 4.30
N LYS A 133 -40.84 -7.92 5.37
CA LYS A 133 -39.47 -8.32 5.71
C LYS A 133 -38.84 -9.16 4.61
N LYS A 134 -39.62 -10.04 3.98
CA LYS A 134 -39.16 -10.85 2.84
C LYS A 134 -38.86 -9.97 1.62
N LEU A 135 -39.77 -9.06 1.26
CA LEU A 135 -39.57 -8.14 0.12
C LEU A 135 -38.36 -7.23 0.34
N ILE A 136 -38.19 -6.71 1.56
CA ILE A 136 -37.02 -5.91 1.96
C ILE A 136 -35.73 -6.71 1.80
N ALA A 137 -35.70 -7.97 2.25
CA ALA A 137 -34.52 -8.81 2.10
C ALA A 137 -34.14 -9.07 0.64
N GLU A 138 -35.12 -9.34 -0.23
CA GLU A 138 -34.92 -9.54 -1.68
C GLU A 138 -34.46 -8.24 -2.37
N THR A 139 -35.04 -7.10 -1.97
CA THR A 139 -34.69 -5.77 -2.49
C THR A 139 -33.28 -5.37 -2.07
N ALA A 140 -32.95 -5.55 -0.79
CA ALA A 140 -31.63 -5.30 -0.24
C ALA A 140 -30.55 -6.15 -0.92
N ALA A 141 -30.82 -7.43 -1.16
CA ALA A 141 -29.89 -8.30 -1.89
C ALA A 141 -29.70 -7.84 -3.35
N THR A 142 -30.75 -7.32 -3.99
CA THR A 142 -30.68 -6.78 -5.35
C THR A 142 -29.84 -5.50 -5.37
N PHE A 143 -30.10 -4.55 -4.47
CA PHE A 143 -29.31 -3.34 -4.35
C PHE A 143 -27.86 -3.62 -3.97
N ALA A 144 -27.62 -4.58 -3.08
CA ALA A 144 -26.28 -4.98 -2.71
C ALA A 144 -25.49 -5.53 -3.91
N LYS A 145 -26.11 -6.30 -4.80
CA LYS A 145 -25.43 -6.75 -6.04
C LYS A 145 -25.09 -5.61 -6.99
N VAL A 146 -25.95 -4.60 -7.07
CA VAL A 146 -25.72 -3.41 -7.90
C VAL A 146 -24.58 -2.56 -7.32
N VAL A 147 -24.53 -2.43 -6.00
CA VAL A 147 -23.64 -1.48 -5.30
C VAL A 147 -22.32 -2.10 -4.87
N ALA A 148 -22.26 -3.42 -4.68
CA ALA A 148 -21.03 -4.08 -4.26
C ALA A 148 -19.86 -3.80 -5.20
N CYS A 149 -20.10 -3.57 -6.51
CA CYS A 149 -19.11 -3.08 -7.48
C CYS A 149 -17.70 -3.67 -7.27
N TYR A 150 -17.60 -4.98 -7.00
CA TYR A 150 -16.34 -5.69 -6.74
C TYR A 150 -15.64 -6.14 -8.03
N ASN A 151 -16.04 -5.57 -9.16
CA ASN A 151 -15.59 -5.96 -10.48
C ASN A 151 -14.73 -4.86 -11.10
N ASP A 152 -14.27 -5.12 -12.32
CA ASP A 152 -13.45 -4.20 -13.10
C ASP A 152 -14.05 -2.80 -13.27
N ASP A 153 -15.37 -2.61 -13.13
CA ASP A 153 -16.00 -1.30 -13.32
C ASP A 153 -15.59 -0.31 -12.22
N ARG A 154 -15.42 -0.78 -10.97
CA ARG A 154 -14.86 0.06 -9.88
C ARG A 154 -13.44 0.50 -10.20
N LEU A 155 -12.62 -0.45 -10.63
CA LEU A 155 -11.23 -0.19 -11.01
C LEU A 155 -11.15 0.82 -12.16
N ARG A 156 -12.05 0.75 -13.14
CA ARG A 156 -12.16 1.76 -14.23
C ARG A 156 -12.53 3.14 -13.72
N ILE A 157 -13.50 3.22 -12.80
CA ILE A 157 -13.90 4.50 -12.18
C ILE A 157 -12.71 5.12 -11.45
N ASN A 158 -11.99 4.34 -10.63
CA ASN A 158 -10.83 4.81 -9.89
C ASN A 158 -9.68 5.22 -10.82
N LEU A 159 -9.44 4.46 -11.88
CA LEU A 159 -8.46 4.80 -12.91
C LEU A 159 -8.79 6.15 -13.58
N GLU A 160 -10.06 6.39 -13.89
CA GLU A 160 -10.50 7.66 -14.47
C GLU A 160 -10.35 8.82 -13.50
N LYS A 161 -10.70 8.64 -12.22
CA LYS A 161 -10.46 9.64 -11.15
C LYS A 161 -8.98 10.03 -11.06
N ILE A 162 -8.07 9.05 -11.07
CA ILE A 162 -6.61 9.30 -11.04
C ILE A 162 -6.18 10.10 -12.29
N ARG A 163 -6.73 9.78 -13.47
CA ARG A 163 -6.45 10.52 -14.72
C ARG A 163 -6.92 11.97 -14.63
N GLN A 164 -8.13 12.21 -14.13
CA GLN A 164 -8.67 13.57 -13.95
C GLN A 164 -7.82 14.37 -12.97
N GLN A 165 -7.49 13.79 -11.81
CA GLN A 165 -6.65 14.47 -10.81
C GLN A 165 -5.26 14.81 -11.36
N LYS A 166 -4.69 13.96 -12.21
CA LYS A 166 -3.42 14.22 -12.90
C LYS A 166 -3.51 15.43 -13.84
N LEU A 167 -4.62 15.59 -14.56
CA LEU A 167 -4.85 16.77 -15.41
C LEU A 167 -4.96 18.05 -14.56
N GLU A 168 -5.75 18.01 -13.49
CA GLU A 168 -5.89 19.16 -12.57
C GLU A 168 -4.55 19.60 -11.96
N LEU A 169 -3.68 18.65 -11.57
CA LEU A 169 -2.36 18.96 -11.04
C LEU A 169 -1.47 19.68 -12.06
N ALA A 170 -1.57 19.28 -13.33
CA ALA A 170 -0.81 19.91 -14.41
C ALA A 170 -1.30 21.35 -14.65
N GLU A 171 -2.62 21.57 -14.66
CA GLU A 171 -3.24 22.89 -14.81
C GLU A 171 -2.89 23.85 -13.66
N ASN A 172 -2.83 23.34 -12.43
CA ASN A 172 -2.51 24.13 -11.23
C ASN A 172 -1.01 24.39 -11.03
N GLY A 173 -0.16 24.04 -12.00
CA GLY A 173 1.27 24.37 -11.92
C GLY A 173 2.03 23.57 -10.85
N ILE A 174 1.66 22.29 -10.64
CA ILE A 174 2.48 21.31 -9.92
C ILE A 174 3.18 20.36 -10.93
N PRO A 175 3.95 20.85 -11.92
CA PRO A 175 4.32 20.09 -13.12
C PRO A 175 5.41 19.03 -12.91
N LEU A 176 6.07 19.01 -11.74
CA LEU A 176 7.19 18.08 -11.47
C LEU A 176 6.77 16.83 -10.66
N PHE A 177 5.48 16.68 -10.36
CA PHE A 177 4.96 15.53 -9.62
C PHE A 177 4.23 14.58 -10.57
N VAL A 178 4.65 13.32 -10.61
CA VAL A 178 4.03 12.29 -11.45
C VAL A 178 3.08 11.45 -10.61
N LEU A 179 1.79 11.57 -10.89
CA LEU A 179 0.79 10.64 -10.39
C LEU A 179 0.72 9.41 -11.31
N ILE A 180 0.95 8.23 -10.73
CA ILE A 180 0.94 6.94 -11.40
C ILE A 180 -0.36 6.23 -11.02
N ALA A 181 -1.11 5.76 -12.02
CA ALA A 181 -2.28 4.93 -11.78
C ALA A 181 -1.82 3.49 -11.61
N GLY A 182 -1.98 2.95 -10.41
CA GLY A 182 -1.61 1.59 -10.08
C GLY A 182 -2.75 0.77 -9.51
N VAL A 183 -2.48 -0.53 -9.37
CA VAL A 183 -3.38 -1.52 -8.76
C VAL A 183 -2.54 -2.51 -7.98
N GLU A 184 -3.03 -2.91 -6.80
CA GLU A 184 -2.58 -4.11 -6.13
C GLU A 184 -3.50 -5.27 -6.52
N ALA A 185 -3.05 -6.09 -7.46
CA ALA A 185 -3.79 -7.20 -8.02
C ALA A 185 -3.54 -8.49 -7.22
N ASN A 186 -4.61 -9.05 -6.66
CA ASN A 186 -4.53 -10.31 -5.93
C ASN A 186 -4.35 -11.49 -6.91
N LEU A 187 -3.40 -12.36 -6.59
CA LEU A 187 -3.13 -13.61 -7.30
C LEU A 187 -3.98 -14.73 -6.73
N LEU A 188 -4.89 -15.26 -7.53
CA LEU A 188 -5.68 -16.44 -7.20
C LEU A 188 -4.80 -17.68 -6.96
N PRO A 189 -5.28 -18.74 -6.28
CA PRO A 189 -4.50 -19.96 -6.03
C PRO A 189 -3.91 -20.62 -7.29
N ASN A 190 -4.52 -20.40 -8.46
CA ASN A 190 -4.01 -20.89 -9.75
C ASN A 190 -2.85 -20.02 -10.33
N GLY A 191 -2.64 -18.81 -9.81
CA GLY A 191 -1.64 -17.83 -10.23
C GLY A 191 -2.14 -16.77 -11.21
N GLU A 192 -3.42 -16.76 -11.56
CA GLU A 192 -4.05 -15.70 -12.36
C GLU A 192 -4.38 -14.49 -11.50
N PHE A 193 -4.47 -13.29 -12.10
CA PHE A 193 -5.06 -12.15 -11.43
C PHE A 193 -6.57 -12.35 -11.29
N ASP A 194 -7.14 -11.77 -10.24
CA ASP A 194 -8.58 -11.81 -9.98
C ASP A 194 -9.36 -10.69 -10.70
N SER A 195 -8.72 -9.98 -11.63
CA SER A 195 -9.33 -8.86 -12.37
C SER A 195 -8.86 -8.83 -13.83
N GLN A 196 -9.83 -8.74 -14.75
CA GLN A 196 -9.57 -8.79 -16.19
C GLN A 196 -9.00 -7.46 -16.73
N ILE A 197 -9.35 -6.32 -16.13
CA ILE A 197 -8.75 -5.02 -16.48
C ILE A 197 -7.24 -4.98 -16.22
N VAL A 198 -6.77 -5.73 -15.20
CA VAL A 198 -5.34 -5.89 -14.94
C VAL A 198 -4.69 -6.65 -16.09
N ASP A 199 -5.26 -7.77 -16.51
CA ASP A 199 -4.78 -8.55 -17.67
C ASP A 199 -4.75 -7.73 -18.96
N GLN A 200 -5.74 -6.84 -19.15
CA GLN A 200 -5.83 -5.92 -20.29
C GLN A 200 -4.74 -4.85 -20.30
N GLY A 201 -3.99 -4.67 -19.21
CA GLY A 201 -2.88 -3.72 -19.12
C GLY A 201 -3.33 -2.26 -19.04
N GLU A 202 -4.51 -1.99 -18.47
CA GLU A 202 -5.00 -0.61 -18.33
C GLU A 202 -4.24 0.20 -17.27
N PHE A 203 -3.58 -0.47 -16.32
CA PHE A 203 -2.80 0.16 -15.26
C PHE A 203 -1.34 0.38 -15.66
N THR A 204 -0.75 1.49 -15.20
CA THR A 204 0.68 1.80 -15.43
C THR A 204 1.59 1.06 -14.45
N LEU A 205 1.07 0.76 -13.27
CA LEU A 205 1.76 -0.01 -12.24
C LEU A 205 0.87 -1.15 -11.77
N VAL A 206 1.33 -2.39 -11.86
CA VAL A 206 0.68 -3.55 -11.25
C VAL A 206 1.57 -4.11 -10.15
N ILE A 207 1.01 -4.19 -8.96
CA ILE A 207 1.60 -4.83 -7.80
C ILE A 207 0.86 -6.15 -7.62
N ALA A 208 1.52 -7.27 -7.89
CA ALA A 208 0.92 -8.58 -7.63
C ALA A 208 1.06 -8.92 -6.14
N SER A 209 0.02 -9.46 -5.52
CA SER A 209 0.05 -9.87 -4.12
C SER A 209 -0.75 -11.13 -3.86
N ILE A 210 -0.53 -11.75 -2.70
CA ILE A 210 -1.23 -12.97 -2.28
C ILE A 210 -1.92 -12.65 -0.95
N HIS A 211 -3.25 -12.74 -0.91
CA HIS A 211 -4.05 -12.50 0.28
C HIS A 211 -4.84 -13.76 0.68
N PRO A 212 -4.24 -14.68 1.46
CA PRO A 212 -4.86 -15.94 1.83
C PRO A 212 -6.21 -15.78 2.53
N ASP A 213 -6.40 -14.69 3.27
CA ASP A 213 -7.63 -14.39 4.01
C ASP A 213 -8.84 -14.12 3.10
N LEU A 214 -8.63 -13.83 1.81
CA LEU A 214 -9.71 -13.61 0.84
C LEU A 214 -10.37 -14.91 0.37
N ASP A 215 -9.63 -16.02 0.44
CA ASP A 215 -10.10 -17.38 0.13
C ASP A 215 -9.35 -18.44 0.97
N PRO A 216 -9.62 -18.51 2.29
CA PRO A 216 -8.86 -19.38 3.18
C PRO A 216 -8.85 -20.86 2.76
N ASN A 217 -9.93 -21.31 2.10
CA ASN A 217 -10.03 -22.68 1.60
C ASN A 217 -9.19 -22.89 0.33
N GLY A 218 -9.23 -21.95 -0.61
CA GLY A 218 -8.42 -22.00 -1.83
C GLY A 218 -6.91 -21.95 -1.58
N TYR A 219 -6.48 -21.24 -0.53
CA TYR A 219 -5.05 -21.15 -0.17
C TYR A 219 -4.60 -22.18 0.88
N ALA A 220 -5.49 -22.99 1.45
CA ALA A 220 -5.14 -23.87 2.59
C ALA A 220 -3.92 -24.78 2.32
N GLU A 221 -3.87 -25.41 1.14
CA GLU A 221 -2.74 -26.26 0.75
C GLU A 221 -1.48 -25.44 0.45
N ILE A 222 -1.63 -24.27 -0.17
CA ILE A 222 -0.53 -23.36 -0.51
C ILE A 222 0.13 -22.82 0.76
N MET A 223 -0.66 -22.49 1.79
CA MET A 223 -0.16 -22.02 3.09
C MET A 223 0.44 -23.12 3.95
N ALA A 224 0.24 -24.39 3.60
CA ALA A 224 0.84 -25.54 4.28
C ALA A 224 2.18 -25.99 3.67
N ASP A 225 2.48 -25.59 2.42
CA ASP A 225 3.70 -25.99 1.70
C ASP A 225 4.44 -24.78 1.11
N HIS A 226 5.64 -24.50 1.63
CA HIS A 226 6.48 -23.40 1.16
C HIS A 226 6.89 -23.52 -0.32
N ASN A 227 6.89 -24.72 -0.91
CA ASN A 227 7.16 -24.91 -2.33
C ASN A 227 5.96 -24.47 -3.17
N LEU A 228 4.74 -24.81 -2.78
CA LEU A 228 3.53 -24.35 -3.47
C LEU A 228 3.38 -22.82 -3.38
N TYR A 229 3.68 -22.23 -2.21
CA TYR A 229 3.70 -20.77 -2.07
C TYR A 229 4.80 -20.13 -2.94
N THR A 230 6.00 -20.72 -2.96
CA THR A 230 7.09 -20.27 -3.86
C THR A 230 6.64 -20.30 -5.31
N ASP A 231 6.01 -21.38 -5.77
CA ASP A 231 5.54 -21.53 -7.13
C ASP A 231 4.46 -20.48 -7.47
N LEU A 232 3.55 -20.18 -6.53
CA LEU A 232 2.55 -19.12 -6.71
C LEU A 232 3.19 -17.73 -6.83
N VAL A 233 4.19 -17.43 -5.99
CA VAL A 233 4.95 -16.17 -6.08
C VAL A 233 5.63 -16.04 -7.44
N ILE A 234 6.25 -17.12 -7.93
CA ILE A 234 6.91 -17.14 -9.25
C ILE A 234 5.89 -16.91 -10.37
N LYS A 235 4.73 -17.56 -10.33
CA LYS A 235 3.65 -17.30 -11.30
C LYS A 235 3.24 -15.83 -11.31
N GLY A 236 3.11 -15.21 -10.14
CA GLY A 236 2.83 -13.79 -10.01
C GLY A 236 3.88 -12.90 -10.65
N ILE A 237 5.16 -13.24 -10.46
CA ILE A 237 6.29 -12.55 -11.09
C ILE A 237 6.29 -12.72 -12.62
N GLU A 238 5.90 -13.89 -13.11
CA GLU A 238 5.86 -14.23 -14.53
C GLU A 238 4.66 -13.62 -15.27
N GLN A 239 3.68 -13.07 -14.55
CA GLN A 239 2.59 -12.33 -15.17
C GLN A 239 3.14 -11.13 -15.95
N PRO A 240 2.76 -10.95 -17.24
CA PRO A 240 3.33 -9.92 -18.10
C PRO A 240 3.20 -8.50 -17.51
N GLN A 241 2.10 -8.23 -16.80
CA GLN A 241 1.79 -6.91 -16.29
C GLN A 241 2.46 -6.59 -14.94
N THR A 242 2.89 -7.59 -14.16
CA THR A 242 3.45 -7.38 -12.81
C THR A 242 4.70 -6.50 -12.84
N ASN A 243 4.73 -5.38 -12.13
CA ASN A 243 5.96 -4.61 -11.93
C ASN A 243 6.60 -4.88 -10.56
N ILE A 244 5.77 -5.18 -9.55
CA ILE A 244 6.19 -5.42 -8.17
C ILE A 244 5.48 -6.66 -7.66
N ILE A 245 6.18 -7.54 -6.94
CA ILE A 245 5.57 -8.60 -6.13
C ILE A 245 5.58 -8.17 -4.66
N ALA A 246 4.39 -7.98 -4.09
CA ALA A 246 4.20 -7.39 -2.78
C ALA A 246 4.31 -8.39 -1.63
N HIS A 247 4.73 -7.87 -0.47
CA HIS A 247 4.73 -8.47 0.87
C HIS A 247 4.79 -10.02 0.93
N ILE A 248 5.76 -10.60 0.22
CA ILE A 248 5.95 -12.06 0.11
C ILE A 248 5.97 -12.71 1.49
N GLY A 249 5.11 -13.71 1.70
CA GLY A 249 4.93 -14.41 2.97
C GLY A 249 3.82 -13.82 3.85
N PHE A 250 2.99 -12.91 3.32
CA PHE A 250 1.80 -12.40 4.01
C PHE A 250 0.91 -13.55 4.49
N GLY A 251 0.42 -13.45 5.74
CA GLY A 251 -0.37 -14.49 6.40
C GLY A 251 0.43 -15.72 6.88
N ALA A 252 1.72 -15.84 6.55
CA ALA A 252 2.56 -16.96 6.97
C ALA A 252 3.40 -16.63 8.22
N SER A 253 3.91 -17.66 8.91
CA SER A 253 4.86 -17.44 10.00
C SER A 253 6.24 -17.01 9.46
N PRO A 254 7.07 -16.30 10.24
CA PRO A 254 8.43 -15.97 9.83
C PRO A 254 9.25 -17.20 9.41
N GLU A 255 9.11 -18.32 10.10
CA GLU A 255 9.81 -19.57 9.78
C GLU A 255 9.38 -20.17 8.44
N PHE A 256 8.11 -19.98 8.05
CA PHE A 256 7.63 -20.37 6.73
C PHE A 256 8.27 -19.50 5.65
N ALA A 257 8.28 -18.18 5.83
CA ALA A 257 8.90 -17.25 4.89
C ALA A 257 10.40 -17.53 4.68
N GLU A 258 11.12 -17.95 5.73
CA GLU A 258 12.54 -18.35 5.64
C GLU A 258 12.78 -19.63 4.82
N GLN A 259 11.75 -20.48 4.67
CA GLN A 259 11.83 -21.74 3.93
C GLN A 259 11.55 -21.57 2.44
N LEU A 260 10.98 -20.44 2.01
CA LEU A 260 10.75 -20.15 0.59
C LEU A 260 12.04 -20.27 -0.24
N ASP A 261 11.88 -20.64 -1.51
CA ASP A 261 12.99 -20.73 -2.45
C ASP A 261 13.34 -19.33 -3.01
N TRP A 262 13.96 -18.52 -2.15
CA TRP A 262 14.38 -17.16 -2.50
C TRP A 262 15.35 -17.09 -3.68
N ASP A 263 16.08 -18.18 -3.97
CA ASP A 263 16.92 -18.26 -5.16
C ASP A 263 16.06 -18.27 -6.43
N LYS A 264 15.05 -19.14 -6.50
CA LYS A 264 14.12 -19.17 -7.63
C LYS A 264 13.32 -17.88 -7.75
N ILE A 265 12.83 -17.34 -6.64
CA ILE A 265 12.07 -16.08 -6.61
C ILE A 265 12.92 -14.93 -7.16
N ALA A 266 14.17 -14.77 -6.69
CA ALA A 266 15.06 -13.72 -7.16
C ALA A 266 15.41 -13.86 -8.65
N GLN A 267 15.66 -15.09 -9.11
CA GLN A 267 15.92 -15.35 -10.53
C GLN A 267 14.71 -15.03 -11.40
N ALA A 268 13.50 -15.42 -10.98
CA ALA A 268 12.28 -15.07 -11.69
C ALA A 268 12.09 -13.54 -11.74
N ALA A 269 12.32 -12.85 -10.63
CA ALA A 269 12.19 -11.40 -10.53
C ALA A 269 13.14 -10.68 -11.48
N ILE A 270 14.41 -11.09 -11.53
CA ILE A 270 15.40 -10.54 -12.47
C ILE A 270 14.98 -10.80 -13.93
N ARG A 271 14.62 -12.04 -14.27
CA ARG A 271 14.26 -12.41 -15.66
C ARG A 271 13.04 -11.65 -16.18
N ASN A 272 12.08 -11.36 -15.31
CA ASN A 272 10.81 -10.72 -15.69
C ASN A 272 10.79 -9.21 -15.40
N ASP A 273 11.93 -8.65 -14.98
CA ASP A 273 12.06 -7.23 -14.65
C ASP A 273 11.07 -6.77 -13.56
N VAL A 274 10.88 -7.62 -12.54
CA VAL A 274 9.96 -7.39 -11.41
C VAL A 274 10.74 -7.04 -10.16
N ALA A 275 10.31 -6.01 -9.43
CA ALA A 275 10.88 -5.67 -8.12
C ALA A 275 10.22 -6.50 -7.00
N ILE A 276 11.00 -6.90 -6.00
CA ILE A 276 10.48 -7.49 -4.77
C ILE A 276 10.17 -6.38 -3.76
N GLU A 277 8.97 -6.40 -3.19
CA GLU A 277 8.59 -5.42 -2.17
C GLU A 277 9.17 -5.74 -0.79
N ILE A 278 9.66 -4.69 -0.14
CA ILE A 278 9.81 -4.57 1.30
C ILE A 278 8.65 -3.71 1.80
N ASN A 279 7.61 -4.35 2.32
CA ASN A 279 6.52 -3.65 2.99
C ASN A 279 6.97 -3.18 4.39
N VAL A 280 6.99 -1.87 4.62
CA VAL A 280 7.41 -1.27 5.90
C VAL A 280 6.24 -0.95 6.83
N ARG A 281 5.00 -1.19 6.40
CA ARG A 281 3.81 -0.89 7.20
C ARG A 281 3.84 -1.52 8.59
N PRO A 282 4.10 -2.85 8.77
CA PRO A 282 4.08 -3.44 10.11
C PRO A 282 5.15 -2.81 11.01
N LEU A 283 6.31 -2.48 10.45
CA LEU A 283 7.38 -1.78 11.17
C LEU A 283 6.93 -0.38 11.61
N MET A 284 6.36 0.40 10.70
CA MET A 284 5.89 1.75 10.97
C MET A 284 4.78 1.75 12.02
N GLU A 285 3.81 0.84 11.91
CA GLU A 285 2.74 0.67 12.89
C GLU A 285 3.29 0.28 14.27
N TYR A 286 4.22 -0.67 14.34
CA TYR A 286 4.86 -1.06 15.61
C TYR A 286 5.61 0.09 16.25
N ILE A 287 6.42 0.84 15.48
CA ILE A 287 7.13 1.99 16.04
C ILE A 287 6.12 3.03 16.55
N TYR A 288 5.10 3.35 15.76
CA TYR A 288 4.11 4.36 16.12
C TYR A 288 3.26 3.99 17.34
N ARG A 289 2.76 2.75 17.39
CA ARG A 289 1.85 2.29 18.47
C ARG A 289 2.61 1.91 19.73
N GLU A 290 3.76 1.25 19.59
CA GLU A 290 4.47 0.65 20.73
C GLU A 290 5.68 1.47 21.15
N MET A 291 6.58 1.80 20.22
CA MET A 291 7.86 2.46 20.59
C MET A 291 7.67 3.94 20.95
N MET A 292 6.64 4.57 20.38
CA MET A 292 6.31 5.97 20.62
C MET A 292 5.28 6.16 21.73
N ASP A 293 4.84 5.07 22.38
CA ASP A 293 4.12 5.15 23.64
C ASP A 293 5.10 5.56 24.74
N TYR A 294 5.13 6.86 25.07
CA TYR A 294 6.01 7.40 26.10
C TYR A 294 5.64 6.97 27.52
N ASN A 295 4.45 6.42 27.74
CA ASN A 295 4.12 5.79 29.02
C ASN A 295 4.86 4.46 29.15
N LYS A 296 4.96 3.70 28.05
CA LYS A 296 5.68 2.43 27.98
C LYS A 296 7.20 2.62 27.87
N PHE A 297 7.64 3.53 27.01
CA PHE A 297 9.04 3.89 26.78
C PHE A 297 9.26 5.40 26.95
N PRO A 298 9.52 5.86 28.19
CA PRO A 298 9.85 7.27 28.44
C PRO A 298 10.99 7.76 27.56
N ALA A 299 11.04 9.05 27.23
CA ALA A 299 11.95 9.60 26.22
C ALA A 299 13.45 9.28 26.43
N ASN A 300 13.87 9.03 27.67
CA ASN A 300 15.25 8.70 28.06
C ASN A 300 15.48 7.19 28.27
N ASN A 301 14.46 6.36 28.11
CA ASN A 301 14.57 4.92 28.22
C ASN A 301 15.17 4.39 26.91
N VAL A 302 16.25 3.60 27.00
CA VAL A 302 16.89 2.96 25.84
C VAL A 302 16.49 1.49 25.69
N SER A 303 15.72 0.93 26.64
CA SER A 303 15.27 -0.47 26.61
C SER A 303 14.37 -0.76 25.40
N TYR A 304 13.70 0.26 24.84
CA TYR A 304 12.94 0.13 23.60
C TYR A 304 13.80 -0.43 22.47
N ARG A 305 15.12 -0.17 22.44
CA ARG A 305 16.01 -0.65 21.38
C ARG A 305 16.07 -2.17 21.34
N LYS A 306 16.23 -2.80 22.51
CA LYS A 306 16.24 -4.26 22.62
C LYS A 306 14.89 -4.86 22.23
N ALA A 307 13.80 -4.31 22.76
CA ALA A 307 12.44 -4.74 22.42
C ALA A 307 12.10 -4.53 20.94
N PHE A 308 12.67 -3.50 20.32
CA PHE A 308 12.54 -3.22 18.91
C PHE A 308 13.31 -4.25 18.08
N GLU A 309 14.60 -4.45 18.37
CA GLU A 309 15.46 -5.43 17.70
C GLU A 309 14.88 -6.85 17.74
N GLU A 310 14.33 -7.27 18.89
CA GLU A 310 13.66 -8.56 19.05
C GLU A 310 12.41 -8.72 18.18
N LYS A 311 11.73 -7.61 17.83
CA LYS A 311 10.51 -7.64 17.01
C LYS A 311 10.76 -7.50 15.51
N LEU A 312 11.88 -6.92 15.08
CA LEU A 312 12.20 -6.72 13.66
C LEU A 312 12.02 -7.99 12.78
N PRO A 313 12.42 -9.21 13.22
CA PRO A 313 12.16 -10.46 12.51
C PRO A 313 10.72 -10.63 12.01
N GLY A 314 9.74 -10.33 12.86
CA GLY A 314 8.33 -10.48 12.53
C GLY A 314 7.70 -9.28 11.81
N LEU A 315 8.40 -8.15 11.73
CA LEU A 315 7.86 -6.91 11.12
C LEU A 315 8.23 -6.77 9.65
N ILE A 316 9.46 -7.14 9.27
CA ILE A 316 9.95 -7.11 7.88
C ILE A 316 10.84 -8.33 7.63
N PRO A 317 10.27 -9.54 7.52
CA PRO A 317 11.04 -10.79 7.44
C PRO A 317 12.13 -10.76 6.36
N LEU A 318 11.83 -10.18 5.20
CA LEU A 318 12.73 -10.03 4.05
C LEU A 318 14.07 -9.37 4.41
N LEU A 319 14.04 -8.38 5.31
CA LEU A 319 15.24 -7.67 5.73
C LEU A 319 15.76 -8.06 7.08
N SER A 320 14.95 -8.65 7.94
CA SER A 320 15.35 -8.96 9.31
C SER A 320 15.88 -10.39 9.44
N SER A 321 15.45 -11.33 8.59
CA SER A 321 16.02 -12.68 8.51
C SER A 321 17.40 -12.67 7.87
N GLY A 322 18.42 -13.11 8.61
CA GLY A 322 19.77 -13.31 8.06
C GLY A 322 19.79 -14.33 6.92
N ARG A 323 18.96 -15.38 6.99
CA ARG A 323 18.91 -16.43 5.97
C ARG A 323 18.38 -15.90 4.65
N ILE A 324 17.30 -15.12 4.68
CA ILE A 324 16.73 -14.51 3.47
C ILE A 324 17.72 -13.52 2.86
N ARG A 325 18.34 -12.66 3.68
CA ARG A 325 19.35 -11.69 3.22
C ARG A 325 20.52 -12.36 2.50
N GLU A 326 21.10 -13.42 3.09
CA GLU A 326 22.22 -14.12 2.48
C GLU A 326 21.84 -14.80 1.15
N LYS A 327 20.61 -15.30 1.03
CA LYS A 327 20.10 -15.84 -0.25
C LYS A 327 19.93 -14.76 -1.32
N LEU A 328 19.42 -13.58 -0.97
CA LEU A 328 19.14 -12.53 -1.94
C LEU A 328 20.37 -11.72 -2.35
N LYS A 329 21.37 -11.61 -1.47
CA LYS A 329 22.57 -10.78 -1.66
C LYS A 329 23.30 -11.03 -2.99
N PRO A 330 23.52 -12.26 -3.47
CA PRO A 330 24.17 -12.51 -4.76
C PRO A 330 23.40 -11.95 -5.96
N TYR A 331 22.08 -11.81 -5.86
CA TYR A 331 21.20 -11.41 -6.97
C TYR A 331 21.08 -9.90 -7.12
N LEU A 332 21.37 -9.12 -6.09
CA LEU A 332 21.40 -7.65 -6.18
C LEU A 332 22.36 -7.16 -7.26
N ASN A 333 23.58 -7.73 -7.28
CA ASN A 333 24.57 -7.42 -8.32
C ASN A 333 24.21 -8.01 -9.70
N GLN A 334 23.23 -8.92 -9.77
CA GLN A 334 22.71 -9.49 -11.01
C GLN A 334 21.50 -8.70 -11.55
N GLY A 335 21.11 -7.62 -10.87
CA GLY A 335 20.02 -6.75 -11.30
C GLY A 335 18.70 -6.96 -10.54
N LEU A 336 18.69 -7.70 -9.42
CA LEU A 336 17.50 -7.78 -8.58
C LEU A 336 17.12 -6.39 -8.07
N ARG A 337 15.86 -6.01 -8.27
CA ARG A 337 15.31 -4.73 -7.83
C ARG A 337 14.41 -4.88 -6.63
N ILE A 338 14.34 -3.82 -5.85
CA ILE A 338 13.59 -3.72 -4.61
C ILE A 338 12.64 -2.53 -4.71
N ALA A 339 11.39 -2.74 -4.29
CA ALA A 339 10.45 -1.67 -3.95
C ALA A 339 10.39 -1.55 -2.42
N ILE A 340 10.40 -0.33 -1.88
CA ILE A 340 10.19 -0.08 -0.45
C ILE A 340 8.89 0.68 -0.35
N ASN A 341 7.88 0.09 0.27
CA ASN A 341 6.52 0.61 0.23
C ASN A 341 5.93 0.62 1.64
N ALA A 342 5.22 1.69 1.97
CA ALA A 342 4.60 1.82 3.28
C ALA A 342 3.15 1.31 3.32
N ASP A 343 2.63 0.86 2.18
CA ASP A 343 1.28 0.30 2.07
C ASP A 343 0.28 1.25 2.76
N GLU A 344 0.35 2.53 2.39
CA GLU A 344 -0.26 3.60 3.16
C GLU A 344 -1.78 3.56 3.03
N HIS A 345 -2.42 3.08 4.09
CA HIS A 345 -3.88 3.04 4.23
C HIS A 345 -4.41 4.25 4.99
N ARG A 346 -3.61 4.87 5.85
CA ARG A 346 -4.05 5.99 6.70
C ARG A 346 -2.91 6.98 6.78
N LEU A 347 -3.25 8.27 6.82
CA LEU A 347 -2.23 9.24 7.17
C LEU A 347 -1.76 8.87 8.57
N PRO A 348 -0.44 8.82 8.84
CA PRO A 348 0.12 8.47 10.14
C PRO A 348 -0.21 9.49 11.25
N ILE A 349 -1.15 10.39 10.98
CA ILE A 349 -1.59 11.48 11.81
C ILE A 349 -3.12 11.43 11.77
N ASP A 350 -3.76 11.28 12.93
CA ASP A 350 -5.11 11.82 13.16
C ASP A 350 -5.02 13.34 12.99
N THR A 351 -4.92 13.80 11.74
CA THR A 351 -5.11 15.19 11.39
C THR A 351 -6.59 15.40 11.36
N ASP A 352 -7.12 15.91 12.46
CA ASP A 352 -8.09 16.96 12.31
C ASP A 352 -7.40 18.06 11.47
N LEU A 353 -7.59 18.03 10.15
CA LEU A 353 -7.01 19.00 9.22
C LEU A 353 -7.51 20.43 9.49
N SER A 354 -8.48 20.58 10.41
CA SER A 354 -8.95 21.86 10.92
C SER A 354 -8.10 22.44 12.07
N GLY A 355 -7.21 21.65 12.68
CA GLY A 355 -6.41 22.03 13.85
C GLY A 355 -4.94 22.35 13.56
N ASN A 356 -4.39 23.34 14.27
CA ASN A 356 -2.98 23.79 14.17
C ASN A 356 -1.97 22.63 14.11
N VAL A 357 -1.34 22.45 12.94
CA VAL A 357 -0.35 21.42 12.56
C VAL A 357 0.95 21.43 13.40
N THR A 358 1.06 22.32 14.39
CA THR A 358 2.23 22.45 15.25
C THR A 358 2.30 21.41 16.38
N ASP A 359 1.28 20.56 16.53
CA ASP A 359 1.18 19.67 17.68
C ASP A 359 2.04 18.39 17.53
N LEU A 360 2.48 17.85 18.67
CA LEU A 360 3.47 16.77 18.89
C LEU A 360 3.40 15.52 17.98
N LYS A 361 2.31 15.33 17.23
CA LYS A 361 2.04 14.19 16.34
C LYS A 361 2.93 14.17 15.09
N GLY A 362 3.20 15.33 14.47
CA GLY A 362 4.14 15.40 13.33
C GLY A 362 5.56 14.95 13.71
N HIS A 363 5.98 15.23 14.94
CA HIS A 363 7.26 14.76 15.47
C HIS A 363 7.33 13.23 15.62
N ARG A 364 6.19 12.57 15.88
CA ARG A 364 6.13 11.12 16.01
C ARG A 364 6.44 10.42 14.69
N PHE A 365 5.71 10.77 13.64
CA PHE A 365 5.94 10.22 12.30
C PHE A 365 7.40 10.41 11.83
N TRP A 366 7.95 11.61 11.96
CA TRP A 366 9.35 11.86 11.60
C TRP A 366 10.36 11.06 12.44
N ARG A 367 10.04 10.77 13.70
CA ARG A 367 10.86 9.90 14.55
C ARG A 367 10.75 8.44 14.12
N CYS A 368 9.56 7.97 13.75
CA CYS A 368 9.35 6.66 13.15
C CYS A 368 10.21 6.50 11.90
N LEU A 369 10.08 7.41 10.93
CA LEU A 369 10.86 7.37 9.69
C LEU A 369 12.37 7.33 9.94
N LYS A 370 12.87 8.09 10.91
CA LYS A 370 14.31 8.07 11.25
C LYS A 370 14.76 6.76 11.89
N MET A 371 13.93 6.16 12.74
CA MET A 371 14.24 4.86 13.35
C MET A 371 14.24 3.76 12.29
N THR A 372 13.26 3.78 11.40
CA THR A 372 13.17 2.92 10.23
C THR A 372 14.40 3.10 9.32
N GLU A 373 14.74 4.34 8.95
CA GLU A 373 15.92 4.68 8.15
C GLU A 373 17.22 4.15 8.74
N ALA A 374 17.42 4.31 10.04
CA ALA A 374 18.64 3.86 10.70
C ALA A 374 18.83 2.34 10.58
N GLN A 375 17.75 1.56 10.73
CA GLN A 375 17.81 0.11 10.55
C GLN A 375 18.02 -0.29 9.10
N PHE A 376 17.32 0.38 8.18
CA PHE A 376 17.50 0.17 6.75
C PHE A 376 18.94 0.37 6.32
N ASN A 377 19.60 1.43 6.78
CA ASN A 377 20.98 1.70 6.42
C ASN A 377 21.92 0.55 6.82
N VAL A 378 21.72 -0.03 8.01
CA VAL A 378 22.51 -1.17 8.49
C VAL A 378 22.26 -2.40 7.60
N TRP A 379 21.00 -2.71 7.29
CA TRP A 379 20.67 -3.87 6.47
C TRP A 379 21.13 -3.70 5.03
N PHE A 380 20.93 -2.53 4.44
CA PHE A 380 21.33 -2.22 3.08
C PHE A 380 22.84 -2.24 2.91
N GLU A 381 23.59 -1.69 3.87
CA GLU A 381 25.05 -1.81 3.88
C GLU A 381 25.49 -3.28 3.93
N ASN A 382 24.91 -4.08 4.83
CA ASN A 382 25.23 -5.50 4.96
C ASN A 382 24.90 -6.32 3.71
N MET A 383 23.82 -5.98 3.02
CA MET A 383 23.39 -6.63 1.77
C MET A 383 24.10 -6.08 0.54
N GLY A 384 24.81 -4.95 0.64
CA GLY A 384 25.36 -4.25 -0.52
C GLY A 384 24.27 -3.64 -1.42
N ILE A 385 23.11 -3.29 -0.84
CA ILE A 385 22.03 -2.60 -1.54
C ILE A 385 22.47 -1.15 -1.78
N LYS A 386 22.33 -0.71 -3.03
CA LYS A 386 22.64 0.63 -3.49
C LYS A 386 21.38 1.29 -4.06
N GLN A 387 21.49 2.58 -4.39
CA GLN A 387 20.38 3.35 -4.91
C GLN A 387 19.81 2.73 -6.20
N GLU A 388 20.67 2.30 -7.12
CA GLU A 388 20.28 1.68 -8.38
C GLU A 388 19.45 0.39 -8.23
N HIS A 389 19.50 -0.26 -7.07
CA HIS A 389 18.70 -1.45 -6.78
C HIS A 389 17.28 -1.12 -6.28
N ILE A 390 16.99 0.14 -5.90
CA ILE A 390 15.72 0.52 -5.27
C ILE A 390 14.93 1.43 -6.21
N ILE A 391 13.82 0.93 -6.74
CA ILE A 391 13.03 1.63 -7.76
C ILE A 391 12.39 2.93 -7.24
N ASN A 392 12.13 3.03 -5.93
CA ASN A 392 11.63 4.27 -5.32
C ASN A 392 12.64 5.42 -5.37
N THR A 393 13.91 5.16 -5.71
CA THR A 393 14.96 6.16 -5.83
C THR A 393 15.25 6.57 -7.27
N TYR A 394 14.51 6.00 -8.23
CA TYR A 394 14.69 6.25 -9.65
C TYR A 394 14.23 7.66 -10.01
N HIS A 395 14.98 8.32 -10.88
CA HIS A 395 14.47 9.49 -11.55
C HIS A 395 13.22 9.12 -12.38
N VAL A 396 12.34 10.11 -12.61
CA VAL A 396 11.06 9.89 -13.29
C VAL A 396 11.23 9.14 -14.62
N ASP A 397 12.26 9.44 -15.41
CA ASP A 397 12.47 8.77 -16.70
C ASP A 397 12.96 7.32 -16.54
N GLN A 398 13.77 7.03 -15.52
CA GLN A 398 14.18 5.66 -15.18
C GLN A 398 12.99 4.84 -14.68
N LEU A 399 12.15 5.44 -13.83
CA LEU A 399 10.92 4.80 -13.35
C LEU A 399 9.95 4.54 -14.50
N LYS A 400 9.76 5.51 -15.41
CA LYS A 400 8.94 5.30 -16.61
C LYS A 400 9.48 4.15 -17.47
N ALA A 401 10.80 4.08 -17.68
CA ALA A 401 11.39 2.99 -18.43
C ALA A 401 11.16 1.63 -17.76
N PHE A 402 11.27 1.56 -16.43
CA PHE A 402 10.96 0.37 -15.65
C PHE A 402 9.49 -0.06 -15.78
N LEU A 403 8.56 0.90 -15.65
CA LEU A 403 7.12 0.62 -15.70
C LEU A 403 6.63 0.35 -17.12
N ALA A 404 7.28 0.91 -18.14
CA ALA A 404 6.85 0.82 -19.52
C ALA A 404 7.04 -0.56 -20.15
N LYS A 405 7.48 -1.58 -19.37
CA LYS A 405 7.79 -2.97 -19.78
C LYS A 405 7.70 -3.08 -21.29
N GLU A 406 8.79 -2.74 -22.00
CA GLU A 406 8.82 -3.04 -23.42
C GLU A 406 8.44 -4.51 -23.51
N MET A 407 7.35 -4.84 -24.22
CA MET A 407 7.03 -6.22 -24.54
C MET A 407 8.21 -6.73 -25.36
N GLN A 408 9.28 -7.13 -24.67
CA GLN A 408 10.35 -7.89 -25.24
C GLN A 408 9.63 -9.11 -25.74
N SER A 409 9.50 -9.16 -27.07
CA SER A 409 8.96 -10.30 -27.76
C SER A 409 9.85 -11.47 -27.38
N PHE A 410 9.45 -12.20 -26.33
CA PHE A 410 10.16 -13.40 -25.94
C PHE A 410 10.14 -14.30 -27.17
N PRO A 411 11.31 -14.80 -27.62
CA PRO A 411 11.31 -15.81 -28.66
C PRO A 411 10.43 -16.94 -28.13
N LYS A 412 9.35 -17.25 -28.85
CA LYS A 412 8.51 -18.41 -28.54
C LYS A 412 9.48 -19.58 -28.37
N LEU A 413 9.58 -20.11 -27.15
CA LEU A 413 10.32 -21.34 -26.89
C LEU A 413 9.67 -22.39 -27.79
N SER A 414 10.42 -22.78 -28.82
CA SER A 414 10.02 -23.72 -29.88
C SER A 414 10.03 -25.14 -29.40
#